data_AF-A0A949NBN9-F1
#
_entry.id   AF-A0A949NBN9-F1
#
_cell.length_a   1.000
_cell.length_b   1.000
_cell.length_c   1.000
_cell.angle_alpha   90.00
_cell.angle_beta   90.00
_cell.angle_gamma   90.00
#
_symmetry.space_group_name_H-M   'P 1'
#
loop_
_entity.id
_entity.type
_entity.pdbx_description
1 polymer ?
#
loop_
_entity_poly.entity_id
_entity_poly.type
_entity_poly.pdbx_seq_one_letter_code
_entity_poly.pdbx_strand_id
1 'polypeptide(L)'
;MEIISFRKEQLPVISSFILDTLHKDPQLNHSSQLIQRYTDMFSPDGLAGLAESLKYRFILCRDQGELCGVSILDTSGNILCLCVRDIHRNQGIEELLFAEILKICERDLVVTRVTVHTTESMLPLFNRLGFQVYSKEQTLQGFPCLSLDYMILPGNMKSQNTRKRTAFAVIISVTCTLLILAFSVFLVLTAGSWLKNEWDRLQSRLSETFGNSSGTILPYQETPYSDTPGGGFYGEGLQPGMEEPQPDDQSEDLDTLADFPVYQSDDLPYILTEESYIEYSESDKETVDFRIFYPRIEGLQNADELNEKIKAMAMATANRTYLERDDQFMDSLEGLNQYYFASDVQYRVTYQGGELLSIVFEDHYFSGALVLEFLDIRTLNLNLNDGTVYETFSDIVNVDDAFQSFWYDRMLQEVPRSRVLNGLTQEQFRGMLDGEVVDGRYYVNYFLTADGFELGFTYHYNSGEEGETVIQRGWMSAPCWDIEMYGFSNDSDFWDLLE
;
A
#
# COMPACT_ATOMS: atom_id res chain seq x y z
N MET A 1 -17.87 -20.75 25.66
CA MET A 1 -16.66 -19.98 25.31
C MET A 1 -16.95 -18.50 25.49
N GLU A 2 -16.07 -17.77 26.19
CA GLU A 2 -16.24 -16.36 26.52
C GLU A 2 -14.88 -15.65 26.50
N ILE A 3 -14.84 -14.45 25.89
CA ILE A 3 -13.70 -13.52 26.02
C ILE A 3 -13.74 -12.91 27.41
N ILE A 4 -12.62 -12.97 28.12
CA ILE A 4 -12.49 -12.40 29.47
C ILE A 4 -11.45 -11.29 29.51
N SER A 5 -11.68 -10.33 30.41
CA SER A 5 -10.70 -9.26 30.67
C SER A 5 -9.46 -9.80 31.37
N PHE A 6 -8.30 -9.33 30.92
CA PHE A 6 -7.02 -9.60 31.55
C PHE A 6 -6.93 -9.03 32.98
N ARG A 7 -6.34 -9.81 33.89
CA ARG A 7 -5.96 -9.40 35.24
C ARG A 7 -4.53 -9.86 35.53
N LYS A 8 -3.73 -9.02 36.18
CA LYS A 8 -2.32 -9.33 36.52
C LYS A 8 -2.18 -10.66 37.30
N GLU A 9 -3.16 -11.02 38.13
CA GLU A 9 -3.17 -12.29 38.88
C GLU A 9 -3.16 -13.54 37.99
N GLN A 10 -3.55 -13.42 36.72
CA GLN A 10 -3.61 -14.51 35.76
C GLN A 10 -2.28 -14.75 35.02
N LEU A 11 -1.29 -13.88 35.19
CA LEU A 11 0.00 -13.95 34.48
C LEU A 11 0.69 -15.32 34.59
N PRO A 12 0.75 -15.99 35.76
CA PRO A 12 1.36 -17.32 35.85
C PRO A 12 0.63 -18.38 35.00
N VAL A 13 -0.70 -18.31 34.97
CA VAL A 13 -1.53 -19.25 34.20
C VAL A 13 -1.40 -18.99 32.70
N ILE A 14 -1.37 -17.72 32.29
CA ILE A 14 -1.18 -17.30 30.90
C ILE A 14 0.21 -17.71 30.41
N SER A 15 1.25 -17.46 31.22
CA SER A 15 2.63 -17.83 30.93
C SER A 15 2.75 -19.34 30.69
N SER A 16 2.27 -20.16 31.64
CA SER A 16 2.27 -21.62 31.48
C SER A 16 1.55 -22.06 30.20
N PHE A 17 0.39 -21.46 29.91
CA PHE A 17 -0.41 -21.79 28.73
C PHE A 17 0.33 -21.49 27.41
N ILE A 18 0.92 -20.31 27.29
CA ILE A 18 1.65 -19.90 26.08
C ILE A 18 2.86 -20.82 25.90
N LEU A 19 3.66 -21.00 26.96
CA LEU A 19 4.88 -21.82 26.91
C LEU A 19 4.58 -23.29 26.61
N ASP A 20 3.52 -23.87 27.19
CA ASP A 20 3.10 -25.24 26.89
C ASP A 20 2.66 -25.42 25.43
N THR A 21 2.17 -24.35 24.80
CA THR A 21 1.76 -24.35 23.39
C THR A 21 2.98 -24.18 22.48
N LEU A 22 3.87 -23.24 22.80
CA LEU A 22 5.09 -22.96 22.04
C LEU A 22 6.08 -24.14 22.05
N HIS A 23 6.26 -24.81 23.19
CA HIS A 23 7.11 -26.00 23.30
C HIS A 23 6.63 -27.20 22.49
N LYS A 24 5.43 -27.15 21.90
CA LYS A 24 4.92 -28.19 21.01
C LYS A 24 5.12 -27.88 19.54
N ASP A 25 5.53 -26.67 19.19
CA ASP A 25 5.85 -26.32 17.80
C ASP A 25 7.17 -27.02 17.40
N PRO A 26 7.15 -27.92 16.40
CA PRO A 26 8.34 -28.61 15.94
C PRO A 26 9.43 -27.64 15.48
N GLN A 27 9.06 -26.53 14.82
CA GLN A 27 10.01 -25.59 14.23
C GLN A 27 10.70 -24.73 15.30
N LEU A 28 9.98 -24.34 16.36
CA LEU A 28 10.54 -23.59 17.49
C LEU A 28 11.50 -24.45 18.34
N ASN A 29 11.28 -25.78 18.37
CA ASN A 29 12.06 -26.70 19.21
C ASN A 29 13.49 -27.01 18.72
N HIS A 30 13.86 -26.56 17.51
CA HIS A 30 15.17 -26.85 16.92
C HIS A 30 16.29 -25.90 17.41
N SER A 31 15.96 -24.80 18.11
CA SER A 31 16.94 -23.85 18.65
C SER A 31 16.76 -23.61 20.14
N SER A 32 17.72 -24.06 20.95
CA SER A 32 17.69 -23.88 22.41
C SER A 32 17.73 -22.40 22.83
N GLN A 33 18.36 -21.53 22.03
CA GLN A 33 18.40 -20.08 22.30
C GLN A 33 17.05 -19.41 22.07
N LEU A 34 16.30 -19.87 21.05
CA LEU A 34 14.97 -19.35 20.73
C LEU A 34 13.95 -19.72 21.80
N ILE A 35 13.91 -21.00 22.16
CA ILE A 35 13.03 -21.49 23.23
C ILE A 35 13.28 -20.68 24.49
N GLN A 36 14.55 -20.42 24.82
CA GLN A 36 14.90 -19.64 25.99
C GLN A 36 14.44 -18.17 25.87
N ARG A 37 14.60 -17.54 24.71
CA ARG A 37 14.12 -16.17 24.49
C ARG A 37 12.59 -16.03 24.58
N TYR A 38 11.84 -16.93 23.95
CA TYR A 38 10.38 -16.97 24.09
C TYR A 38 9.96 -17.34 25.52
N THR A 39 10.72 -18.21 26.18
CA THR A 39 10.51 -18.55 27.60
C THR A 39 10.68 -17.33 28.48
N ASP A 40 11.71 -16.52 28.25
CA ASP A 40 11.97 -15.30 29.01
C ASP A 40 10.89 -14.24 28.73
N MET A 41 10.53 -14.03 27.45
CA MET A 41 9.51 -13.05 27.05
C MET A 41 8.12 -13.39 27.57
N PHE A 42 7.71 -14.66 27.48
CA PHE A 42 6.41 -15.14 27.93
C PHE A 42 6.44 -15.69 29.37
N SER A 43 7.54 -15.50 30.10
CA SER A 43 7.60 -15.76 31.55
C SER A 43 6.61 -14.84 32.30
N PRO A 44 6.24 -15.15 33.55
CA PRO A 44 5.37 -14.27 34.33
C PRO A 44 5.93 -12.84 34.45
N ASP A 45 7.25 -12.71 34.58
CA ASP A 45 7.94 -11.42 34.67
C ASP A 45 7.98 -10.69 33.32
N GLY A 46 8.25 -11.42 32.23
CA GLY A 46 8.22 -10.86 30.87
C GLY A 46 6.82 -10.36 30.49
N LEU A 47 5.78 -11.17 30.74
CA LEU A 47 4.39 -10.78 30.54
C LEU A 47 3.97 -9.61 31.45
N ALA A 48 4.49 -9.53 32.68
CA ALA A 48 4.26 -8.38 33.55
C ALA A 48 4.82 -7.11 32.92
N GLY A 49 6.04 -7.16 32.36
CA GLY A 49 6.64 -6.05 31.62
C GLY A 49 5.81 -5.62 30.42
N LEU A 50 5.32 -6.57 29.62
CA LEU A 50 4.42 -6.28 28.50
C LEU A 50 3.12 -5.60 28.98
N ALA A 51 2.49 -6.14 30.03
CA ALA A 51 1.26 -5.58 30.59
C ALA A 51 1.44 -4.17 31.18
N GLU A 52 2.64 -3.85 31.68
CA GLU A 52 2.96 -2.53 32.26
C GLU A 52 3.28 -1.46 31.22
N SER A 53 3.74 -1.86 30.03
CA SER A 53 4.08 -0.93 28.95
C SER A 53 2.89 -0.14 28.39
N LEU A 54 1.66 -0.58 28.64
CA LEU A 54 0.40 -0.12 28.00
C LEU A 54 0.36 -0.26 26.46
N LYS A 55 1.45 -0.74 25.85
CA LYS A 55 1.57 -0.99 24.40
C LYS A 55 0.95 -2.30 23.96
N TYR A 56 0.59 -3.18 24.89
CA TYR A 56 0.02 -4.49 24.56
C TYR A 56 -1.41 -4.64 25.11
N ARG A 57 -2.21 -5.42 24.38
CA ARG A 57 -3.57 -5.83 24.71
C ARG A 57 -3.60 -7.34 24.81
N PHE A 58 -4.14 -7.83 25.93
CA PHE A 58 -4.26 -9.25 26.22
C PHE A 58 -5.71 -9.68 26.01
N ILE A 59 -5.89 -10.69 25.16
CA ILE A 59 -7.20 -11.25 24.81
C ILE A 59 -7.19 -12.69 25.27
N LEU A 60 -8.11 -13.04 26.16
CA LEU A 60 -8.16 -14.34 26.81
C LEU A 60 -9.51 -14.98 26.52
N CYS A 61 -9.52 -16.25 26.10
CA CYS A 61 -10.72 -17.03 25.93
C CYS A 61 -10.80 -18.12 26.99
N ARG A 62 -11.98 -18.26 27.62
CA ARG A 62 -12.28 -19.37 28.53
C ARG A 62 -13.43 -20.21 28.04
N ASP A 63 -13.34 -21.51 28.30
CA ASP A 63 -14.48 -22.41 28.21
C ASP A 63 -14.64 -23.21 29.51
N GLN A 64 -15.86 -23.23 30.04
CA GLN A 64 -16.22 -23.94 31.28
C GLN A 64 -15.29 -23.65 32.49
N GLY A 65 -14.71 -22.45 32.55
CA GLY A 65 -13.81 -22.01 33.63
C GLY A 65 -12.32 -22.25 33.37
N GLU A 66 -11.95 -22.96 32.30
CA GLU A 66 -10.56 -23.18 31.90
C GLU A 66 -10.11 -22.21 30.81
N LEU A 67 -8.84 -21.79 30.85
CA LEU A 67 -8.23 -20.99 29.80
C LEU A 67 -8.00 -21.85 28.55
N CYS A 68 -8.69 -21.54 27.45
CA CYS A 68 -8.66 -22.32 26.22
C CYS A 68 -7.93 -21.61 25.08
N GLY A 69 -7.78 -20.29 25.14
CA GLY A 69 -7.01 -19.52 24.16
C GLY A 69 -6.47 -18.21 24.72
N VAL A 70 -5.36 -17.74 24.17
CA VAL A 70 -4.68 -16.49 24.50
C VAL A 70 -4.18 -15.83 23.22
N SER A 71 -4.41 -14.53 23.10
CA SER A 71 -3.72 -13.70 22.10
C SER A 71 -3.19 -12.42 22.75
N ILE A 72 -2.03 -11.97 22.25
CA ILE A 72 -1.40 -10.71 22.64
C ILE A 72 -1.19 -9.91 21.36
N LEU A 73 -1.68 -8.67 21.38
CA LEU A 73 -1.64 -7.72 20.28
C LEU A 73 -0.98 -6.44 20.77
N ASP A 74 -0.14 -5.79 19.96
CA ASP A 74 0.36 -4.45 20.29
C ASP A 74 -0.58 -3.32 19.86
N THR A 75 -0.24 -2.07 20.19
CA THR A 75 -1.02 -0.87 19.81
C THR A 75 -1.02 -0.60 18.30
N SER A 76 -0.18 -1.31 17.57
CA SER A 76 0.03 -1.11 16.16
C SER A 76 -0.69 -2.16 15.30
N GLY A 77 -1.41 -3.10 15.92
CA GLY A 77 -2.13 -4.14 15.22
C GLY A 77 -1.28 -5.38 14.92
N ASN A 78 -0.07 -5.50 15.48
CA ASN A 78 0.76 -6.69 15.29
C ASN A 78 0.46 -7.74 16.38
N ILE A 79 0.18 -8.97 15.94
CA ILE A 79 -0.10 -10.11 16.80
C ILE A 79 1.23 -10.71 17.25
N LEU A 80 1.55 -10.56 18.54
CA LEU A 80 2.73 -11.19 19.14
C LEU A 80 2.54 -12.69 19.36
N CYS A 81 1.32 -13.12 19.67
CA CYS A 81 0.98 -14.52 19.74
C CYS A 81 -0.53 -14.76 19.57
N LEU A 82 -0.88 -15.91 19.00
CA LEU A 82 -2.23 -16.47 19.02
C LEU A 82 -2.12 -17.96 19.32
N CYS A 83 -2.46 -18.33 20.55
CA CYS A 83 -2.31 -19.70 21.06
C CYS A 83 -3.66 -20.25 21.48
N VAL A 84 -3.99 -21.45 21.00
CA VAL A 84 -5.18 -22.22 21.42
C VAL A 84 -4.76 -23.59 21.89
N ARG A 85 -5.38 -24.07 22.97
CA ARG A 85 -5.07 -25.37 23.56
C ARG A 85 -5.41 -26.46 22.55
N ASP A 86 -4.51 -27.43 22.35
CA ASP A 86 -4.66 -28.48 21.33
C ASP A 86 -6.00 -29.23 21.37
N ILE A 87 -6.52 -29.51 22.58
CA ILE A 87 -7.82 -30.19 22.76
C ILE A 87 -9.03 -29.36 22.28
N HIS A 88 -8.84 -28.06 22.06
CA HIS A 88 -9.86 -27.13 21.58
C HIS A 88 -9.52 -26.48 20.24
N ARG A 89 -8.43 -26.91 19.56
CA ARG A 89 -8.12 -26.41 18.20
C ARG A 89 -9.25 -26.75 17.23
N ASN A 90 -9.53 -25.83 16.30
CA ASN A 90 -10.61 -25.95 15.30
C ASN A 90 -12.02 -26.01 15.92
N GLN A 91 -12.21 -25.48 17.14
CA GLN A 91 -13.53 -25.36 17.77
C GLN A 91 -14.07 -23.92 17.70
N GLY A 92 -13.51 -23.06 16.86
CA GLY A 92 -13.93 -21.68 16.72
C GLY A 92 -13.24 -20.69 17.66
N ILE A 93 -12.22 -21.11 18.42
CA ILE A 93 -11.57 -20.25 19.43
C ILE A 93 -10.61 -19.27 18.75
N GLU A 94 -9.88 -19.73 17.74
CA GLU A 94 -8.98 -18.92 16.93
C GLU A 94 -9.75 -17.79 16.25
N GLU A 95 -10.89 -18.12 15.63
CA GLU A 95 -11.81 -17.19 14.98
C GLU A 95 -12.42 -16.21 15.98
N LEU A 96 -12.78 -16.67 17.18
CA LEU A 96 -13.33 -15.84 18.24
C LEU A 96 -12.29 -14.87 18.85
N LEU A 97 -11.05 -15.32 19.02
CA LEU A 97 -9.93 -14.45 19.43
C LEU A 97 -9.63 -13.41 18.36
N PHE A 98 -9.59 -13.82 17.09
CA PHE A 98 -9.30 -12.93 15.98
C PHE A 98 -10.42 -11.90 15.75
N ALA A 99 -11.69 -12.29 15.88
CA ALA A 99 -12.81 -11.35 15.84
C ALA A 99 -12.71 -10.28 16.94
N GLU A 100 -12.16 -10.61 18.12
CA GLU A 100 -11.91 -9.62 19.17
C GLU A 100 -10.70 -8.73 18.87
N ILE A 101 -9.64 -9.28 18.25
CA ILE A 101 -8.51 -8.48 17.72
C ILE A 101 -9.04 -7.42 16.76
N LEU A 102 -9.86 -7.81 15.78
CA LEU A 102 -10.42 -6.88 14.79
C LEU A 102 -11.20 -5.75 15.46
N LYS A 103 -12.02 -6.04 16.48
CA LYS A 103 -12.74 -5.00 17.24
C LYS A 103 -11.81 -4.06 18.01
N ILE A 104 -10.72 -4.56 18.59
CA ILE A 104 -9.75 -3.72 19.32
C ILE A 104 -8.98 -2.84 18.34
N CYS A 105 -8.49 -3.44 17.26
CA CYS A 105 -7.81 -2.75 16.18
C CYS A 105 -8.65 -1.61 15.60
N GLU A 106 -9.95 -1.83 15.50
CA GLU A 106 -10.91 -0.88 14.96
C GLU A 106 -11.33 0.20 15.98
N ARG A 107 -11.77 -0.21 17.17
CA ARG A 107 -12.35 0.72 18.18
C ARG A 107 -11.31 1.51 18.94
N ASP A 108 -10.19 0.87 19.25
CA ASP A 108 -9.20 1.39 20.20
C ASP A 108 -7.91 1.83 19.51
N LEU A 109 -7.46 1.12 18.47
CA LEU A 109 -6.16 1.36 17.82
C LEU A 109 -6.26 2.12 16.49
N VAL A 110 -7.43 2.07 15.83
CA VAL A 110 -7.70 2.68 14.53
C VAL A 110 -6.65 2.29 13.47
N VAL A 111 -6.30 1.00 13.44
CA VAL A 111 -5.38 0.45 12.42
C VAL A 111 -6.17 -0.11 11.24
N THR A 112 -5.56 -0.12 10.06
CA THR A 112 -6.18 -0.54 8.80
C THR A 112 -5.73 -1.94 8.37
N ARG A 113 -4.63 -2.43 8.95
CA ARG A 113 -4.13 -3.80 8.78
C ARG A 113 -3.76 -4.40 10.13
N VAL A 114 -3.93 -5.70 10.25
CA VAL A 114 -3.38 -6.54 11.33
C VAL A 114 -2.20 -7.30 10.75
N THR A 115 -1.07 -7.32 11.44
CA THR A 115 0.12 -8.04 10.99
C THR A 115 0.50 -9.15 11.96
N VAL A 116 1.24 -10.14 11.46
CA VAL A 116 1.82 -11.20 12.28
C VAL A 116 3.08 -11.74 11.62
N HIS A 117 4.11 -11.98 12.42
CA HIS A 117 5.27 -12.78 12.01
C HIS A 117 5.05 -14.21 12.48
N THR A 118 5.11 -15.16 11.56
CA THR A 118 4.79 -16.56 11.84
C THR A 118 5.79 -17.52 11.22
N THR A 119 5.83 -18.73 11.76
CA THR A 119 6.53 -19.88 11.17
C THR A 119 5.69 -20.54 10.09
N GLU A 120 6.33 -21.29 9.18
CA GLU A 120 5.65 -22.07 8.14
C GLU A 120 4.64 -23.07 8.73
N SER A 121 4.92 -23.61 9.92
CA SER A 121 4.02 -24.53 10.64
C SER A 121 2.66 -23.92 10.99
N MET A 122 2.59 -22.59 11.14
CA MET A 122 1.41 -21.85 11.56
C MET A 122 0.73 -21.12 10.39
N LEU A 123 1.34 -21.12 9.20
CA LEU A 123 0.78 -20.54 7.97
C LEU A 123 -0.64 -21.04 7.65
N PRO A 124 -0.98 -22.35 7.74
CA PRO A 124 -2.33 -22.82 7.46
C PRO A 124 -3.40 -22.30 8.44
N LEU A 125 -3.01 -21.90 9.66
CA LEU A 125 -3.93 -21.27 10.60
C LEU A 125 -4.24 -19.84 10.16
N PHE A 126 -3.20 -19.04 9.93
CA PHE A 126 -3.38 -17.63 9.57
C PHE A 126 -4.05 -17.46 8.20
N ASN A 127 -3.72 -18.30 7.21
CA ASN A 127 -4.43 -18.31 5.92
C ASN A 127 -5.93 -18.58 6.09
N ARG A 128 -6.33 -19.43 7.04
CA ARG A 128 -7.74 -19.70 7.33
C ARG A 128 -8.44 -18.51 7.99
N LEU A 129 -7.70 -17.71 8.75
CA LEU A 129 -8.17 -16.46 9.32
C LEU A 129 -8.18 -15.30 8.30
N GLY A 130 -7.81 -15.58 7.04
CA GLY A 130 -7.81 -14.62 5.93
C GLY A 130 -6.51 -13.83 5.77
N PHE A 131 -5.45 -14.17 6.50
CA PHE A 131 -4.15 -13.51 6.32
C PHE A 131 -3.49 -13.92 5.01
N GLN A 132 -2.75 -12.99 4.40
CA GLN A 132 -1.94 -13.23 3.22
C GLN A 132 -0.47 -12.95 3.52
N VAL A 133 0.42 -13.72 2.88
CA VAL A 133 1.86 -13.46 2.94
C VAL A 133 2.15 -12.25 2.08
N TYR A 134 2.82 -11.23 2.65
CA TYR A 134 3.15 -9.99 1.94
C TYR A 134 4.65 -9.74 1.83
N SER A 135 5.48 -10.58 2.47
CA SER A 135 6.94 -10.49 2.37
C SER A 135 7.55 -11.85 2.05
N LYS A 136 8.75 -11.83 1.47
CA LYS A 136 9.62 -13.02 1.45
C LYS A 136 9.93 -13.49 2.87
N GLU A 137 10.36 -14.75 2.98
CA GLU A 137 10.83 -15.33 4.24
C GLU A 137 12.03 -14.55 4.75
N GLN A 138 11.87 -13.91 5.91
CA GLN A 138 12.89 -13.10 6.53
C GLN A 138 13.54 -13.86 7.68
N THR A 139 14.79 -13.52 7.99
CA THR A 139 15.48 -14.03 9.18
C THR A 139 15.34 -13.03 10.32
N LEU A 140 14.18 -13.00 10.98
CA LEU A 140 13.93 -12.05 12.06
C LEU A 140 14.58 -12.57 13.34
N GLN A 141 15.62 -11.86 13.78
CA GLN A 141 16.43 -12.21 14.96
C GLN A 141 17.07 -13.61 14.92
N GLY A 142 17.43 -14.08 13.71
CA GLY A 142 18.10 -15.36 13.49
C GLY A 142 17.18 -16.52 13.09
N PHE A 143 15.90 -16.26 12.79
CA PHE A 143 14.93 -17.31 12.48
C PHE A 143 14.12 -17.02 11.22
N PRO A 144 13.91 -18.04 10.37
CA PRO A 144 12.99 -17.92 9.26
C PRO A 144 11.58 -17.64 9.76
N CYS A 145 11.01 -16.51 9.34
CA CYS A 145 9.62 -16.16 9.55
C CYS A 145 9.02 -15.58 8.28
N LEU A 146 7.73 -15.83 8.12
CA LEU A 146 6.90 -15.21 7.10
C LEU A 146 6.13 -14.07 7.76
N SER A 147 6.11 -12.91 7.12
CA SER A 147 5.29 -11.78 7.56
C SER A 147 3.97 -11.81 6.79
N LEU A 148 2.89 -11.82 7.56
CA LEU A 148 1.53 -11.88 7.03
C LEU A 148 0.75 -10.65 7.46
N ASP A 149 -0.19 -10.22 6.62
CA ASP A 149 -1.11 -9.14 6.93
C ASP A 149 -2.57 -9.53 6.66
N TYR A 150 -3.46 -8.80 7.31
CA TYR A 150 -4.90 -8.90 7.13
C TYR A 150 -5.47 -7.48 7.02
N MET A 151 -6.23 -7.20 5.97
CA MET A 151 -6.92 -5.92 5.84
C MET A 151 -8.12 -5.83 6.76
N ILE A 152 -8.21 -4.80 7.59
CA ILE A 152 -9.39 -4.61 8.42
C ILE A 152 -10.54 -4.09 7.56
N LEU A 153 -11.65 -4.82 7.63
CA LEU A 153 -12.83 -4.62 6.79
C LEU A 153 -13.86 -3.70 7.47
N PRO A 154 -14.67 -2.97 6.68
CA PRO A 154 -15.49 -1.87 7.19
C PRO A 154 -16.68 -2.23 8.06
N GLY A 155 -17.30 -3.40 7.98
CA GLY A 155 -18.44 -3.69 8.88
C GLY A 155 -18.00 -4.06 10.29
N ASN A 156 -16.69 -4.24 10.49
CA ASN A 156 -16.08 -4.07 11.81
C ASN A 156 -16.10 -2.59 12.19
N MET A 157 -15.61 -1.66 11.35
CA MET A 157 -15.58 -0.19 11.56
C MET A 157 -16.96 0.45 11.81
N LYS A 158 -17.46 0.36 13.04
CA LYS A 158 -18.65 1.08 13.48
C LYS A 158 -18.29 2.55 13.63
N SER A 159 -18.79 3.36 12.70
CA SER A 159 -18.95 4.80 12.85
C SER A 159 -19.42 5.13 14.28
N GLN A 160 -18.58 5.81 15.05
CA GLN A 160 -18.99 6.35 16.34
C GLN A 160 -20.08 7.39 16.09
N ASN A 161 -21.28 7.08 16.57
CA ASN A 161 -22.41 7.97 16.82
C ASN A 161 -22.63 9.14 15.84
N THR A 162 -23.69 8.97 15.06
CA THR A 162 -24.55 10.03 14.50
C THR A 162 -24.89 11.10 15.55
N ARG A 163 -24.09 12.15 15.60
CA ARG A 163 -24.55 13.46 16.06
C ARG A 163 -24.48 14.42 14.89
N LYS A 164 -25.65 14.71 14.31
CA LYS A 164 -25.86 15.74 13.30
C LYS A 164 -25.10 17.01 13.68
N ARG A 165 -23.99 17.29 13.00
CA ARG A 165 -23.43 18.63 12.92
C ARG A 165 -22.90 18.88 11.51
N THR A 166 -23.61 19.82 10.90
CA THR A 166 -23.27 20.69 9.78
C THR A 166 -21.78 20.79 9.43
N ALA A 167 -21.48 20.41 8.17
CA ALA A 167 -20.61 21.02 7.18
C ALA A 167 -19.32 21.75 7.62
N PHE A 168 -18.27 21.48 6.84
CA PHE A 168 -16.93 22.08 6.82
C PHE A 168 -15.86 21.37 7.67
N ALA A 169 -15.46 20.18 7.21
CA ALA A 169 -14.08 19.74 7.27
C ALA A 169 -13.65 19.45 5.83
N VAL A 170 -12.62 20.16 5.39
CA VAL A 170 -11.96 20.18 4.08
C VAL A 170 -12.10 18.86 3.30
N ILE A 171 -13.08 18.83 2.40
CA ILE A 171 -13.18 17.89 1.28
C ILE A 171 -12.47 18.59 0.12
N ILE A 172 -11.15 18.43 0.03
CA ILE A 172 -10.38 18.72 -1.18
C ILE A 172 -9.88 17.37 -1.70
N SER A 173 -10.82 16.50 -2.05
CA SER A 173 -10.59 15.41 -3.02
C SER A 173 -11.92 15.07 -3.68
N VAL A 174 -12.98 14.84 -2.91
CA VAL A 174 -14.25 14.27 -3.40
C VAL A 174 -14.98 15.11 -4.45
N THR A 175 -14.90 16.46 -4.43
CA THR A 175 -15.52 17.28 -5.48
C THR A 175 -14.72 17.38 -6.77
N CYS A 176 -13.39 17.29 -6.70
CA CYS A 176 -12.54 17.26 -7.89
C CYS A 176 -12.50 15.85 -8.49
N THR A 177 -12.46 14.79 -7.69
CA THR A 177 -12.47 13.40 -8.19
C THR A 177 -13.81 13.02 -8.80
N LEU A 178 -14.98 13.38 -8.22
CA LEU A 178 -16.27 13.11 -8.88
C LEU A 178 -16.44 13.88 -10.19
N LEU A 179 -15.89 15.10 -10.30
CA LEU A 179 -15.88 15.86 -11.56
C LEU A 179 -14.87 15.29 -12.56
N ILE A 180 -13.70 14.82 -12.13
CA ILE A 180 -12.70 14.17 -12.98
C ILE A 180 -13.20 12.79 -13.43
N LEU A 181 -13.85 11.99 -12.58
CA LEU A 181 -14.50 10.72 -12.91
C LEU A 181 -15.67 10.92 -13.87
N ALA A 182 -16.52 11.93 -13.62
CA ALA A 182 -17.62 12.24 -14.53
C ALA A 182 -17.11 12.79 -15.88
N PHE A 183 -16.02 13.56 -15.86
CA PHE A 183 -15.40 14.12 -17.06
C PHE A 183 -14.57 13.07 -17.84
N SER A 184 -13.94 12.11 -17.17
CA SER A 184 -13.20 11.00 -17.80
C SER A 184 -14.15 9.97 -18.39
N VAL A 185 -15.25 9.63 -17.71
CA VAL A 185 -16.35 8.82 -18.29
C VAL A 185 -16.97 9.55 -19.48
N PHE A 186 -17.18 10.87 -19.39
CA PHE A 186 -17.67 11.68 -20.52
C PHE A 186 -16.67 11.73 -21.69
N LEU A 187 -15.36 11.86 -21.42
CA LEU A 187 -14.30 11.83 -22.43
C LEU A 187 -14.21 10.46 -23.11
N VAL A 188 -14.24 9.34 -22.39
CA VAL A 188 -14.19 8.00 -22.99
C VAL A 188 -15.43 7.72 -23.84
N LEU A 189 -16.62 8.10 -23.37
CA LEU A 189 -17.88 7.90 -24.10
C LEU A 189 -18.02 8.81 -25.34
N THR A 190 -17.46 10.01 -25.33
CA THR A 190 -17.52 10.95 -26.48
C THR A 190 -16.32 10.84 -27.42
N ALA A 191 -15.11 10.66 -26.89
CA ALA A 191 -13.86 10.58 -27.66
C ALA A 191 -13.72 9.26 -28.43
N GLY A 192 -14.30 8.14 -27.99
CA GLY A 192 -14.29 6.89 -28.77
C GLY A 192 -14.95 7.03 -30.15
N SER A 193 -15.94 7.92 -30.26
CA SER A 193 -16.61 8.25 -31.53
C SER A 193 -15.92 9.37 -32.32
N TRP A 194 -15.21 10.27 -31.64
CA TRP A 194 -14.54 11.43 -32.25
C TRP A 194 -13.12 11.11 -32.72
N LEU A 195 -12.31 10.39 -31.92
CA LEU A 195 -10.96 9.96 -32.26
C LEU A 195 -10.94 9.00 -33.47
N LYS A 196 -11.92 8.10 -33.59
CA LYS A 196 -12.03 7.20 -34.74
C LYS A 196 -12.31 7.97 -36.03
N ASN A 197 -13.22 8.94 -35.97
CA ASN A 197 -13.57 9.79 -37.11
C ASN A 197 -12.46 10.78 -37.49
N GLU A 198 -11.71 11.29 -36.51
CA GLU A 198 -10.64 12.26 -36.76
C GLU A 198 -9.34 11.56 -37.18
N TRP A 199 -9.07 10.33 -36.70
CA TRP A 199 -7.97 9.48 -37.18
C TRP A 199 -8.18 9.02 -38.63
N ASP A 200 -9.40 8.61 -39.01
CA ASP A 200 -9.75 8.29 -40.39
C ASP A 200 -9.65 9.52 -41.32
N ARG A 201 -9.96 10.72 -40.79
CA ARG A 201 -9.78 12.01 -41.49
C ARG A 201 -8.32 12.45 -41.58
N LEU A 202 -7.49 12.16 -40.57
CA LEU A 202 -6.07 12.45 -40.56
C LEU A 202 -5.33 11.52 -41.52
N GLN A 203 -5.68 10.23 -41.55
CA GLN A 203 -5.08 9.23 -42.42
C GLN A 203 -5.45 9.46 -43.91
N SER A 204 -6.68 9.91 -44.20
CA SER A 204 -7.05 10.36 -45.55
C SER A 204 -6.32 11.65 -45.95
N ARG A 205 -6.15 12.63 -45.04
CA ARG A 205 -5.33 13.83 -45.31
C ARG A 205 -3.85 13.54 -45.48
N LEU A 206 -3.27 12.62 -44.70
CA LEU A 206 -1.86 12.25 -44.79
C LEU A 206 -1.55 11.45 -46.07
N SER A 207 -2.48 10.61 -46.53
CA SER A 207 -2.35 9.92 -47.82
C SER A 207 -2.54 10.86 -49.02
N GLU A 208 -3.36 11.91 -48.91
CA GLU A 208 -3.44 12.99 -49.91
C GLU A 208 -2.24 13.95 -49.85
N THR A 209 -1.61 14.15 -48.69
CA THR A 209 -0.51 15.13 -48.47
C THR A 209 0.88 14.56 -48.73
N PHE A 210 1.11 13.25 -48.53
CA PHE A 210 2.43 12.61 -48.74
C PHE A 210 2.50 11.69 -49.96
N GLY A 211 1.40 11.57 -50.72
CA GLY A 211 1.35 10.84 -51.97
C GLY A 211 1.45 11.76 -53.19
N ASN A 212 2.55 12.51 -53.35
CA ASN A 212 3.15 12.81 -54.67
C ASN A 212 4.24 13.91 -54.61
N SER A 213 5.30 13.64 -55.37
CA SER A 213 6.21 14.58 -56.03
C SER A 213 7.45 15.11 -55.28
N SER A 214 8.57 14.62 -55.79
CA SER A 214 9.88 15.24 -55.91
C SER A 214 9.88 16.73 -56.31
N GLY A 215 10.81 17.50 -55.73
CA GLY A 215 11.55 18.55 -56.45
C GLY A 215 11.37 20.03 -56.04
N THR A 216 12.50 20.64 -55.62
CA THR A 216 12.97 22.00 -55.99
C THR A 216 12.64 23.24 -55.10
N ILE A 217 13.63 23.66 -54.29
CA ILE A 217 14.30 25.00 -54.12
C ILE A 217 13.50 26.33 -53.88
N LEU A 218 13.71 26.91 -52.66
CA LEU A 218 13.91 28.33 -52.18
C LEU A 218 12.77 29.43 -52.29
N PRO A 219 12.88 30.65 -51.68
CA PRO A 219 12.75 31.00 -50.24
C PRO A 219 11.95 32.33 -49.94
N TYR A 220 11.81 32.70 -48.65
CA TYR A 220 11.71 34.06 -48.04
C TYR A 220 10.55 35.06 -48.38
N GLN A 221 9.84 35.57 -47.34
CA GLN A 221 9.58 37.02 -47.19
C GLN A 221 9.10 37.45 -45.77
N GLU A 222 9.54 38.63 -45.35
CA GLU A 222 9.49 39.27 -44.02
C GLU A 222 8.17 40.02 -43.67
N THR A 223 8.06 40.32 -42.36
CA THR A 223 7.06 41.09 -41.57
C THR A 223 6.80 42.54 -42.00
N PRO A 224 5.82 43.28 -41.41
CA PRO A 224 6.20 44.24 -40.35
C PRO A 224 5.18 44.56 -39.22
N TYR A 225 5.73 45.12 -38.14
CA TYR A 225 5.21 45.65 -36.86
C TYR A 225 4.15 46.80 -36.93
N SER A 226 3.36 46.97 -35.86
CA SER A 226 2.92 48.30 -35.35
C SER A 226 2.49 48.28 -33.86
N ASP A 227 2.79 49.39 -33.18
CA ASP A 227 2.88 49.65 -31.74
C ASP A 227 1.57 49.81 -30.92
N THR A 228 1.70 49.62 -29.60
CA THR A 228 0.73 49.74 -28.46
C THR A 228 0.33 51.20 -28.14
N PRO A 229 -0.78 51.52 -27.40
CA PRO A 229 -0.69 51.67 -25.93
C PRO A 229 -1.99 51.55 -25.07
N GLY A 230 -1.86 51.04 -23.83
CA GLY A 230 -2.44 51.50 -22.53
C GLY A 230 -3.93 51.83 -22.28
N GLY A 231 -4.47 51.29 -21.16
CA GLY A 231 -5.63 51.77 -20.37
C GLY A 231 -6.95 51.03 -20.65
N GLY A 232 -7.67 50.36 -19.75
CA GLY A 232 -7.95 50.63 -18.33
C GLY A 232 -9.27 51.40 -18.19
N PHE A 233 -10.36 50.76 -17.74
CA PHE A 233 -11.33 51.28 -16.73
C PHE A 233 -12.55 50.34 -16.52
N TYR A 234 -12.96 50.30 -15.25
CA TYR A 234 -13.93 49.45 -14.55
C TYR A 234 -15.37 50.00 -14.51
N GLY A 235 -16.30 49.15 -14.05
CA GLY A 235 -17.47 49.51 -13.22
C GLY A 235 -18.59 48.47 -13.34
N GLU A 236 -19.25 47.92 -12.31
CA GLU A 236 -19.34 48.19 -10.86
C GLU A 236 -20.03 46.98 -10.19
N GLY A 237 -19.77 46.74 -8.90
CA GLY A 237 -20.63 45.91 -8.05
C GLY A 237 -20.00 45.14 -6.88
N LEU A 238 -18.99 45.68 -6.19
CA LEU A 238 -18.44 45.11 -4.95
C LEU A 238 -19.31 45.47 -3.73
N GLN A 239 -19.67 44.49 -2.90
CA GLN A 239 -20.01 44.70 -1.48
C GLN A 239 -18.71 44.65 -0.66
N PRO A 240 -18.46 45.60 0.26
CA PRO A 240 -17.23 45.66 1.04
C PRO A 240 -17.37 44.86 2.35
N GLY A 241 -16.43 43.96 2.64
CA GLY A 241 -16.31 43.38 3.99
C GLY A 241 -15.74 41.97 4.15
N MET A 242 -15.13 41.37 3.14
CA MET A 242 -14.35 40.14 3.33
C MET A 242 -12.91 40.42 2.96
N GLU A 243 -12.02 40.38 3.95
CA GLU A 243 -10.58 40.27 3.71
C GLU A 243 -10.36 39.09 2.75
N GLU A 244 -9.65 39.35 1.65
CA GLU A 244 -9.18 38.28 0.78
C GLU A 244 -8.38 37.30 1.65
N PRO A 245 -8.72 36.00 1.66
CA PRO A 245 -7.88 35.02 2.33
C PRO A 245 -6.52 35.08 1.62
N GLN A 246 -5.46 35.37 2.38
CA GLN A 246 -4.12 35.09 1.89
C GLN A 246 -4.08 33.61 1.48
N PRO A 247 -3.44 33.27 0.35
CA PRO A 247 -3.25 31.87 -0.01
C PRO A 247 -2.40 31.24 1.09
N ASP A 248 -2.98 30.28 1.82
CA ASP A 248 -2.18 29.36 2.60
C ASP A 248 -1.32 28.58 1.60
N ASP A 249 -0.01 28.82 1.70
CA ASP A 249 1.10 28.19 0.97
C ASP A 249 1.25 26.71 1.39
N GLN A 250 0.18 25.91 1.26
CA GLN A 250 0.13 24.49 1.61
C GLN A 250 -0.51 23.63 0.51
N SER A 251 -0.40 24.02 -0.75
CA SER A 251 -0.37 23.02 -1.82
C SER A 251 1.06 22.49 -1.87
N GLU A 252 1.35 21.46 -1.07
CA GLU A 252 2.49 20.59 -1.39
C GLU A 252 2.24 20.09 -2.82
N ASP A 253 3.19 20.34 -3.74
CA ASP A 253 3.17 19.78 -5.08
C ASP A 253 3.21 18.26 -4.90
N LEU A 254 2.05 17.60 -4.96
CA LEU A 254 1.96 16.14 -4.84
C LEU A 254 2.53 15.54 -6.11
N ASP A 255 3.61 14.77 -5.98
CA ASP A 255 4.18 14.00 -7.07
C ASP A 255 3.09 13.14 -7.71
N THR A 256 2.97 13.23 -9.03
CA THR A 256 2.13 12.31 -9.78
C THR A 256 3.03 11.29 -10.45
N LEU A 257 2.50 10.10 -10.76
CA LEU A 257 3.26 9.11 -11.55
C LEU A 257 3.86 9.74 -12.83
N ALA A 258 3.22 10.77 -13.41
CA ALA A 258 3.67 11.42 -14.63
C ALA A 258 5.04 12.10 -14.51
N ASP A 259 5.44 12.49 -13.30
CA ASP A 259 6.61 13.33 -13.04
C ASP A 259 7.92 12.51 -12.99
N PHE A 260 7.84 11.19 -12.81
CA PHE A 260 9.03 10.34 -12.70
C PHE A 260 9.81 10.23 -14.01
N PRO A 261 11.15 10.45 -13.99
CA PRO A 261 12.01 10.26 -15.16
C PRO A 261 11.92 8.82 -15.69
N VAL A 262 11.86 8.66 -17.02
CA VAL A 262 11.73 7.35 -17.67
C VAL A 262 13.00 6.99 -18.42
N TYR A 263 13.60 5.86 -18.06
CA TYR A 263 14.66 5.22 -18.83
C TYR A 263 14.06 4.24 -19.85
N GLN A 264 14.51 4.31 -21.09
CA GLN A 264 14.20 3.31 -22.11
C GLN A 264 15.44 3.04 -22.96
N SER A 265 15.87 1.78 -23.01
CA SER A 265 16.99 1.35 -23.86
C SER A 265 16.64 1.46 -25.35
N ASP A 266 17.64 1.76 -26.17
CA ASP A 266 17.46 2.03 -27.61
C ASP A 266 17.07 0.77 -28.42
N ASP A 267 17.49 -0.42 -27.99
CA ASP A 267 17.28 -1.69 -28.71
C ASP A 267 16.74 -2.78 -27.78
N LEU A 268 15.41 -2.85 -27.68
CA LEU A 268 14.72 -3.78 -26.79
C LEU A 268 14.29 -5.06 -27.53
N PRO A 269 14.52 -6.25 -26.94
CA PRO A 269 14.11 -7.53 -27.55
C PRO A 269 12.59 -7.80 -27.41
N TYR A 270 11.83 -6.86 -26.84
CA TYR A 270 10.43 -6.99 -26.53
C TYR A 270 9.68 -5.67 -26.74
N ILE A 271 8.35 -5.76 -26.76
CA ILE A 271 7.45 -4.62 -26.85
C ILE A 271 6.52 -4.66 -25.63
N LEU A 272 6.19 -3.48 -25.12
CA LEU A 272 5.17 -3.32 -24.08
C LEU A 272 3.87 -2.85 -24.71
N THR A 273 2.78 -3.55 -24.41
CA THR A 273 1.40 -3.14 -24.70
C THR A 273 0.64 -2.89 -23.39
N GLU A 274 -0.48 -2.17 -23.44
CA GLU A 274 -1.31 -1.97 -22.26
C GLU A 274 -2.40 -3.04 -22.21
N GLU A 275 -2.60 -3.65 -21.04
CA GLU A 275 -3.74 -4.48 -20.73
C GLU A 275 -4.52 -3.87 -19.56
N SER A 276 -5.83 -4.13 -19.49
CA SER A 276 -6.68 -3.57 -18.44
C SER A 276 -7.70 -4.58 -17.93
N TYR A 277 -7.95 -4.55 -16.63
CA TYR A 277 -9.11 -5.16 -16.00
C TYR A 277 -10.12 -4.07 -15.61
N ILE A 278 -11.28 -4.08 -16.27
CA ILE A 278 -12.35 -3.11 -16.00
C ILE A 278 -13.62 -3.86 -15.63
N GLU A 279 -14.13 -3.62 -14.43
CA GLU A 279 -15.38 -4.18 -13.95
C GLU A 279 -16.20 -3.08 -13.28
N TYR A 280 -17.46 -2.94 -13.71
CA TYR A 280 -18.42 -2.08 -13.04
C TYR A 280 -19.69 -2.88 -12.78
N SER A 281 -20.12 -2.92 -11.51
CA SER A 281 -21.43 -3.43 -11.15
C SER A 281 -22.02 -2.62 -10.00
N GLU A 282 -23.34 -2.45 -10.02
CA GLU A 282 -24.04 -1.68 -9.01
C GLU A 282 -25.39 -2.34 -8.69
N SER A 283 -25.66 -2.48 -7.40
CA SER A 283 -26.91 -2.96 -6.84
C SER A 283 -27.28 -2.11 -5.62
N ASP A 284 -28.48 -2.31 -5.08
CA ASP A 284 -28.93 -1.60 -3.87
C ASP A 284 -27.97 -1.80 -2.68
N LYS A 285 -27.22 -2.92 -2.65
CA LYS A 285 -26.37 -3.34 -1.54
C LYS A 285 -24.89 -3.16 -1.80
N GLU A 286 -24.46 -3.20 -3.05
CA GLU A 286 -23.06 -3.36 -3.42
C GLU A 286 -22.75 -2.59 -4.70
N THR A 287 -21.62 -1.89 -4.69
CA THR A 287 -21.00 -1.27 -5.85
C THR A 287 -19.58 -1.78 -6.00
N VAL A 288 -19.23 -2.11 -7.24
CA VAL A 288 -17.92 -2.57 -7.67
C VAL A 288 -17.46 -1.66 -8.81
N ASP A 289 -16.30 -1.04 -8.68
CA ASP A 289 -15.69 -0.18 -9.71
C ASP A 289 -14.17 -0.42 -9.78
N PHE A 290 -13.76 -1.37 -10.62
CA PHE A 290 -12.37 -1.66 -10.88
C PHE A 290 -11.94 -1.11 -12.24
N ARG A 291 -10.81 -0.41 -12.23
CA ARG A 291 -10.15 0.13 -13.43
C ARG A 291 -8.65 -0.03 -13.23
N ILE A 292 -8.15 -1.19 -13.63
CA ILE A 292 -6.78 -1.60 -13.33
C ILE A 292 -6.03 -1.68 -14.63
N PHE A 293 -5.06 -0.79 -14.83
CA PHE A 293 -4.21 -0.75 -16.01
C PHE A 293 -2.83 -1.30 -15.66
N TYR A 294 -2.25 -2.09 -16.55
CA TYR A 294 -0.91 -2.65 -16.36
C TYR A 294 -0.23 -2.95 -17.71
N PRO A 295 1.11 -2.95 -17.75
CA PRO A 295 1.82 -3.26 -18.98
C PRO A 295 1.81 -4.78 -19.23
N ARG A 296 1.94 -5.15 -20.50
CA ARG A 296 2.08 -6.52 -20.97
C ARG A 296 3.28 -6.63 -21.89
N ILE A 297 4.14 -7.59 -21.61
CA ILE A 297 5.32 -7.93 -22.40
C ILE A 297 4.94 -8.84 -23.57
N GLU A 298 5.43 -8.50 -24.76
CA GLU A 298 5.35 -9.30 -25.97
C GLU A 298 6.75 -9.50 -26.58
N GLY A 299 7.01 -10.69 -27.15
CA GLY A 299 8.24 -10.98 -27.88
C GLY A 299 9.27 -11.83 -27.13
N LEU A 300 9.18 -11.92 -25.80
CA LEU A 300 10.02 -12.82 -25.00
C LEU A 300 9.46 -14.24 -24.94
N GLN A 301 10.33 -15.25 -24.79
CA GLN A 301 9.91 -16.65 -24.69
C GLN A 301 9.15 -16.97 -23.40
N ASN A 302 9.51 -16.32 -22.31
CA ASN A 302 8.91 -16.43 -20.98
C ASN A 302 7.85 -15.34 -20.70
N ALA A 303 7.38 -14.62 -21.73
CA ALA A 303 6.47 -13.48 -21.57
C ALA A 303 5.21 -13.81 -20.76
N ASP A 304 4.62 -15.00 -20.93
CA ASP A 304 3.41 -15.40 -20.19
C ASP A 304 3.66 -15.43 -18.67
N GLU A 305 4.79 -15.98 -18.22
CA GLU A 305 5.14 -16.03 -16.80
C GLU A 305 5.39 -14.64 -16.21
N LEU A 306 6.10 -13.79 -16.96
CA LEU A 306 6.37 -12.41 -16.56
C LEU A 306 5.07 -11.60 -16.46
N ASN A 307 4.18 -11.76 -17.43
CA ASN A 307 2.89 -11.08 -17.46
C ASN A 307 1.97 -11.47 -16.30
N GLU A 308 1.99 -12.73 -15.86
CA GLU A 308 1.23 -13.14 -14.67
C GLU A 308 1.74 -12.45 -13.40
N LYS A 309 3.06 -12.24 -13.26
CA LYS A 309 3.62 -11.47 -12.12
C LYS A 309 3.20 -10.00 -12.18
N ILE A 310 3.27 -9.38 -13.35
CA ILE A 310 2.84 -7.98 -13.55
C ILE A 310 1.35 -7.83 -13.22
N LYS A 311 0.52 -8.72 -13.76
CA LYS A 311 -0.92 -8.73 -13.51
C LYS A 311 -1.24 -8.98 -12.04
N ALA A 312 -0.56 -9.91 -11.38
CA ALA A 312 -0.76 -10.17 -9.96
C ALA A 312 -0.46 -8.94 -9.10
N MET A 313 0.61 -8.20 -9.41
CA MET A 313 0.96 -6.95 -8.73
C MET A 313 -0.09 -5.85 -8.94
N ALA A 314 -0.58 -5.69 -10.19
CA ALA A 314 -1.60 -4.72 -10.51
C ALA A 314 -2.95 -5.03 -9.83
N MET A 315 -3.36 -6.30 -9.87
CA MET A 315 -4.64 -6.80 -9.37
C MET A 315 -4.70 -7.01 -7.84
N ALA A 316 -3.60 -6.81 -7.12
CA ALA A 316 -3.45 -7.19 -5.71
C ALA A 316 -4.65 -6.77 -4.83
N THR A 317 -5.09 -5.52 -4.94
CA THR A 317 -6.21 -4.99 -4.15
C THR A 317 -7.55 -5.60 -4.57
N ALA A 318 -7.85 -5.69 -5.86
CA ALA A 318 -9.11 -6.27 -6.33
C ALA A 318 -9.21 -7.76 -5.98
N ASN A 319 -8.10 -8.50 -6.09
CA ASN A 319 -8.02 -9.90 -5.67
C ASN A 319 -8.36 -10.04 -4.19
N ARG A 320 -7.64 -9.30 -3.35
CA ARG A 320 -7.79 -9.32 -1.89
C ARG A 320 -9.15 -8.85 -1.39
N THR A 321 -9.76 -7.87 -2.04
CA THR A 321 -10.99 -7.23 -1.54
C THR A 321 -12.27 -7.74 -2.19
N TYR A 322 -12.20 -8.38 -3.36
CA TYR A 322 -13.40 -8.75 -4.10
C TYR A 322 -13.33 -10.07 -4.86
N LEU A 323 -12.27 -10.32 -5.63
CA LEU A 323 -12.25 -11.49 -6.53
C LEU A 323 -11.97 -12.80 -5.78
N GLU A 324 -11.26 -12.74 -4.65
CA GLU A 324 -10.91 -13.89 -3.82
C GLU A 324 -11.60 -13.84 -2.44
N ARG A 325 -12.86 -13.39 -2.41
CA ARG A 325 -13.68 -13.31 -1.18
C ARG A 325 -13.71 -14.63 -0.42
N ASP A 326 -13.46 -14.57 0.88
CA ASP A 326 -13.78 -15.64 1.82
C ASP A 326 -15.09 -15.33 2.59
N ASP A 327 -15.68 -16.36 3.21
CA ASP A 327 -16.93 -16.22 3.97
C ASP A 327 -16.78 -15.24 5.13
N GLN A 328 -15.59 -15.17 5.74
CA GLN A 328 -15.29 -14.28 6.87
C GLN A 328 -15.29 -12.80 6.46
N PHE A 329 -14.81 -12.48 5.26
CA PHE A 329 -14.85 -11.17 4.65
C PHE A 329 -16.30 -10.74 4.45
N MET A 330 -17.13 -11.64 3.92
CA MET A 330 -18.55 -11.34 3.69
C MET A 330 -19.33 -11.13 4.99
N ASP A 331 -19.07 -11.95 6.01
CA ASP A 331 -19.64 -11.80 7.35
C ASP A 331 -19.25 -10.45 7.97
N SER A 332 -18.01 -9.99 7.74
CA SER A 332 -17.54 -8.71 8.25
C SER A 332 -18.31 -7.51 7.70
N LEU A 333 -18.96 -7.64 6.54
CA LEU A 333 -19.74 -6.57 5.92
C LEU A 333 -21.18 -6.51 6.47
N GLU A 334 -21.61 -7.52 7.23
CA GLU A 334 -22.93 -7.59 7.82
C GLU A 334 -23.21 -6.36 8.71
N GLY A 335 -24.21 -5.57 8.33
CA GLY A 335 -24.62 -4.37 9.06
C GLY A 335 -24.22 -3.04 8.41
N LEU A 336 -23.35 -3.04 7.40
CA LEU A 336 -23.22 -1.86 6.52
C LEU A 336 -24.47 -1.76 5.65
N ASN A 337 -24.91 -0.54 5.34
CA ASN A 337 -26.07 -0.35 4.46
C ASN A 337 -25.72 -0.69 3.00
N GLN A 338 -24.54 -0.27 2.55
CA GLN A 338 -23.99 -0.50 1.21
C GLN A 338 -22.51 -0.85 1.31
N TYR A 339 -22.03 -1.66 0.37
CA TYR A 339 -20.63 -2.03 0.20
C TYR A 339 -20.07 -1.32 -1.03
N TYR A 340 -18.87 -0.78 -0.92
CA TYR A 340 -18.21 -0.11 -2.03
C TYR A 340 -16.79 -0.67 -2.19
N PHE A 341 -16.58 -1.43 -3.26
CA PHE A 341 -15.28 -1.97 -3.67
C PHE A 341 -14.83 -1.24 -4.91
N ALA A 342 -13.71 -0.54 -4.82
CA ALA A 342 -13.16 0.10 -5.99
C ALA A 342 -11.64 0.06 -5.93
N SER A 343 -10.99 0.05 -7.08
CA SER A 343 -9.55 0.12 -7.24
C SER A 343 -9.28 0.68 -8.63
N ASP A 344 -8.73 1.89 -8.65
CA ASP A 344 -8.26 2.58 -9.84
C ASP A 344 -6.73 2.53 -9.81
N VAL A 345 -6.18 1.62 -10.61
CA VAL A 345 -4.74 1.39 -10.67
C VAL A 345 -4.21 1.98 -11.95
N GLN A 346 -3.36 3.00 -11.80
CA GLN A 346 -2.55 3.56 -12.86
C GLN A 346 -1.12 3.04 -12.72
N TYR A 347 -0.39 2.99 -13.83
CA TYR A 347 1.00 2.53 -13.81
C TYR A 347 1.90 3.42 -14.65
N ARG A 348 3.20 3.36 -14.34
CA ARG A 348 4.26 3.87 -15.20
C ARG A 348 5.42 2.90 -15.23
N VAL A 349 5.90 2.61 -16.42
CA VAL A 349 7.18 1.92 -16.60
C VAL A 349 8.26 3.00 -16.53
N THR A 350 9.02 3.02 -15.44
CA THR A 350 10.02 4.06 -15.15
C THR A 350 11.43 3.64 -15.59
N TYR A 351 11.65 2.34 -15.74
CA TYR A 351 12.88 1.79 -16.32
C TYR A 351 12.58 0.61 -17.24
N GLN A 352 12.97 0.73 -18.50
CA GLN A 352 12.79 -0.28 -19.54
C GLN A 352 14.14 -0.64 -20.18
N GLY A 353 14.86 -1.57 -19.55
CA GLY A 353 16.10 -2.16 -20.06
C GLY A 353 15.84 -3.46 -20.83
N GLY A 354 16.89 -3.99 -21.46
CA GLY A 354 16.83 -5.26 -22.20
C GLY A 354 16.57 -6.47 -21.30
N GLU A 355 17.08 -6.43 -20.07
CA GLU A 355 17.02 -7.54 -19.10
C GLU A 355 16.30 -7.18 -17.78
N LEU A 356 15.98 -5.90 -17.55
CA LEU A 356 15.33 -5.43 -16.33
C LEU A 356 14.19 -4.47 -16.65
N LEU A 357 13.08 -4.64 -15.94
CA LEU A 357 11.90 -3.79 -16.03
C LEU A 357 11.53 -3.27 -14.63
N SER A 358 11.37 -1.95 -14.49
CA SER A 358 10.84 -1.32 -13.27
C SER A 358 9.52 -0.64 -13.56
N ILE A 359 8.50 -1.02 -12.80
CA ILE A 359 7.13 -0.52 -12.93
C ILE A 359 6.67 0.00 -11.58
N VAL A 360 6.12 1.20 -11.55
CA VAL A 360 5.40 1.76 -10.40
C VAL A 360 3.90 1.74 -10.69
N PHE A 361 3.12 1.32 -9.70
CA PHE A 361 1.66 1.32 -9.71
C PHE A 361 1.17 2.26 -8.61
N GLU A 362 0.27 3.17 -8.95
CA GLU A 362 -0.51 3.95 -7.99
C GLU A 362 -1.91 3.35 -7.94
N ASP A 363 -2.38 3.01 -6.75
CA ASP A 363 -3.68 2.40 -6.54
C ASP A 363 -4.51 3.27 -5.62
N HIS A 364 -5.57 3.82 -6.20
CA HIS A 364 -6.60 4.52 -5.46
C HIS A 364 -7.81 3.61 -5.26
N TYR A 365 -8.04 3.17 -4.02
CA TYR A 365 -9.01 2.11 -3.77
C TYR A 365 -9.90 2.34 -2.55
N PHE A 366 -11.04 1.65 -2.57
CA PHE A 366 -12.00 1.60 -1.50
C PHE A 366 -12.23 0.15 -1.11
N SER A 367 -12.07 -0.15 0.18
CA SER A 367 -12.28 -1.50 0.70
C SER A 367 -13.56 -1.56 1.51
N GLY A 368 -14.68 -1.78 0.83
CA GLY A 368 -16.01 -2.07 1.36
C GLY A 368 -16.84 -0.88 1.87
N ALA A 369 -16.26 0.28 2.18
CA ALA A 369 -17.02 1.48 2.55
C ALA A 369 -16.39 2.75 1.98
N LEU A 370 -17.22 3.72 1.60
CA LEU A 370 -16.79 4.98 0.99
C LEU A 370 -15.89 5.86 1.88
N VAL A 371 -15.82 5.60 3.18
CA VAL A 371 -14.92 6.33 4.10
C VAL A 371 -13.53 5.69 4.22
N LEU A 372 -13.35 4.53 3.60
CA LEU A 372 -12.11 3.77 3.55
C LEU A 372 -11.47 3.86 2.16
N GLU A 373 -11.32 5.09 1.71
CA GLU A 373 -10.48 5.49 0.57
C GLU A 373 -9.00 5.33 0.95
N PHE A 374 -8.17 4.76 0.09
CA PHE A 374 -6.73 4.59 0.28
C PHE A 374 -5.98 4.97 -0.99
N LEU A 375 -4.75 5.42 -0.83
CA LEU A 375 -3.84 5.73 -1.92
C LEU A 375 -2.48 5.13 -1.60
N ASP A 376 -2.12 4.11 -2.37
CA ASP A 376 -0.91 3.31 -2.16
C ASP A 376 -0.06 3.31 -3.43
N ILE A 377 1.26 3.35 -3.29
CA ILE A 377 2.17 2.92 -4.36
C ILE A 377 2.65 1.50 -4.14
N ARG A 378 2.78 0.76 -5.24
CA ARG A 378 3.42 -0.56 -5.33
C ARG A 378 4.44 -0.52 -6.44
N THR A 379 5.52 -1.27 -6.30
CA THR A 379 6.58 -1.32 -7.32
C THR A 379 6.87 -2.76 -7.71
N LEU A 380 7.32 -2.94 -8.94
CA LEU A 380 7.75 -4.22 -9.48
C LEU A 380 9.06 -4.03 -10.24
N ASN A 381 10.15 -4.55 -9.68
CA ASN A 381 11.46 -4.62 -10.33
C ASN A 381 11.70 -6.08 -10.75
N LEU A 382 11.69 -6.33 -12.06
CA LEU A 382 11.59 -7.66 -12.64
C LEU A 382 12.76 -7.96 -13.58
N ASN A 383 13.54 -8.99 -13.25
CA ASN A 383 14.50 -9.59 -14.17
C ASN A 383 13.73 -10.32 -15.29
N LEU A 384 13.93 -9.90 -16.53
CA LEU A 384 13.23 -10.42 -17.70
C LEU A 384 13.79 -11.76 -18.18
N ASN A 385 15.02 -12.12 -17.79
CA ASN A 385 15.65 -13.37 -18.20
C ASN A 385 15.05 -14.58 -17.47
N ASP A 386 14.83 -14.46 -16.16
CA ASP A 386 14.46 -15.58 -15.28
C ASP A 386 13.19 -15.33 -14.46
N GLY A 387 12.62 -14.12 -14.50
CA GLY A 387 11.43 -13.75 -13.74
C GLY A 387 11.66 -13.49 -12.26
N THR A 388 12.91 -13.29 -11.83
CA THR A 388 13.26 -12.88 -10.47
C THR A 388 12.68 -11.49 -10.17
N VAL A 389 12.04 -11.35 -9.00
CA VAL A 389 11.46 -10.09 -8.52
C VAL A 389 12.28 -9.56 -7.36
N TYR A 390 12.75 -8.32 -7.48
CA TYR A 390 13.44 -7.58 -6.43
C TYR A 390 12.43 -6.65 -5.74
N GLU A 391 11.91 -7.13 -4.62
CA GLU A 391 10.73 -6.59 -3.95
C GLU A 391 11.11 -5.60 -2.84
N THR A 392 12.19 -5.88 -2.11
CA THR A 392 12.61 -5.09 -0.95
C THR A 392 14.00 -4.48 -1.14
N PHE A 393 14.34 -3.44 -0.36
CA PHE A 393 15.70 -2.90 -0.37
C PHE A 393 16.75 -3.97 0.00
N SER A 394 16.39 -4.90 0.90
CA SER A 394 17.28 -5.98 1.29
C SER A 394 17.67 -6.93 0.14
N ASP A 395 16.88 -6.97 -0.95
CA ASP A 395 17.20 -7.74 -2.15
C ASP A 395 18.38 -7.15 -2.95
N ILE A 396 18.71 -5.86 -2.75
CA ILE A 396 19.69 -5.13 -3.59
C ILE A 396 20.76 -4.38 -2.79
N VAL A 397 20.52 -4.03 -1.53
CA VAL A 397 21.49 -3.31 -0.69
C VAL A 397 21.62 -3.95 0.70
N ASN A 398 22.73 -3.64 1.36
CA ASN A 398 22.92 -3.90 2.78
C ASN A 398 22.13 -2.84 3.59
N VAL A 399 21.01 -3.24 4.18
CA VAL A 399 20.11 -2.37 4.97
C VAL A 399 20.63 -2.07 6.40
N ASP A 400 21.93 -1.84 6.53
CA ASP A 400 22.58 -1.53 7.79
C ASP A 400 22.22 -0.13 8.33
N ASP A 401 22.72 0.22 9.51
CA ASP A 401 22.42 1.51 10.16
C ASP A 401 22.85 2.71 9.29
N ALA A 402 23.83 2.54 8.39
CA ALA A 402 24.28 3.59 7.48
C ALA A 402 23.28 3.79 6.35
N PHE A 403 22.78 2.72 5.73
CA PHE A 403 21.72 2.81 4.73
C PHE A 403 20.42 3.37 5.31
N GLN A 404 20.03 2.94 6.51
CA GLN A 404 18.85 3.46 7.20
C GLN A 404 18.93 4.97 7.41
N SER A 405 20.09 5.46 7.87
CA SER A 405 20.32 6.90 8.07
C SER A 405 20.30 7.66 6.74
N PHE A 406 20.92 7.10 5.70
CA PHE A 406 20.92 7.67 4.36
C PHE A 406 19.49 7.83 3.80
N TRP A 407 18.70 6.75 3.85
CA TRP A 407 17.32 6.75 3.37
C TRP A 407 16.48 7.79 4.12
N TYR A 408 16.58 7.83 5.44
CA TYR A 408 15.84 8.79 6.28
C TYR A 408 16.21 10.24 5.95
N ASP A 409 17.51 10.54 5.88
CA ASP A 409 18.00 11.88 5.57
C ASP A 409 17.58 12.31 4.15
N ARG A 410 17.54 11.38 3.19
CA ARG A 410 17.09 11.66 1.82
C ARG A 410 15.61 12.03 1.78
N MET A 411 14.76 11.23 2.43
CA MET A 411 13.32 11.52 2.50
C MET A 411 13.01 12.82 3.24
N LEU A 412 13.76 13.15 4.29
CA LEU A 412 13.60 14.43 4.99
C LEU A 412 14.12 15.63 4.19
N GLN A 413 15.08 15.45 3.27
CA GLN A 413 15.48 16.53 2.37
C GLN A 413 14.37 16.88 1.40
N GLU A 414 13.66 15.87 0.89
CA GLU A 414 12.53 16.04 -0.02
C GLU A 414 11.29 16.58 0.71
N VAL A 415 11.03 16.06 1.93
CA VAL A 415 9.88 16.48 2.74
C VAL A 415 10.32 16.99 4.13
N PRO A 416 10.94 18.19 4.25
CA PRO A 416 11.57 18.72 5.48
C PRO A 416 10.66 18.93 6.69
N ARG A 417 9.36 18.73 6.54
CA ARG A 417 8.34 18.90 7.60
C ARG A 417 7.39 17.72 7.71
N SER A 418 7.75 16.57 7.15
CA SER A 418 6.93 15.37 7.22
C SER A 418 6.65 15.01 8.68
N ARG A 419 5.40 15.20 9.11
CA ARG A 419 4.95 14.81 10.45
C ARG A 419 5.03 13.30 10.65
N VAL A 420 4.86 12.55 9.56
CA VAL A 420 4.89 11.09 9.57
C VAL A 420 6.31 10.58 9.79
N LEU A 421 7.27 11.02 8.98
CA LEU A 421 8.67 10.60 9.10
C LEU A 421 9.26 10.96 10.46
N ASN A 422 8.94 12.15 10.98
CA ASN A 422 9.38 12.59 12.29
C ASN A 422 8.74 11.83 13.47
N GLY A 423 7.63 11.12 13.23
CA GLY A 423 6.92 10.33 14.24
C GLY A 423 7.41 8.89 14.39
N LEU A 424 8.22 8.41 13.46
CA LEU A 424 8.67 7.02 13.40
C LEU A 424 9.93 6.79 14.24
N THR A 425 9.98 5.63 14.91
CA THR A 425 11.16 5.18 15.66
C THR A 425 12.17 4.48 14.75
N GLN A 426 13.43 4.38 15.18
CA GLN A 426 14.48 3.69 14.42
C GLN A 426 14.15 2.21 14.16
N GLU A 427 13.54 1.53 15.13
CA GLU A 427 13.10 0.13 14.97
C GLU A 427 12.01 -0.01 13.91
N GLN A 428 11.07 0.93 13.88
CA GLN A 428 10.02 0.99 12.86
C GLN A 428 10.60 1.26 11.46
N PHE A 429 11.57 2.17 11.33
CA PHE A 429 12.26 2.39 10.06
C PHE A 429 12.97 1.14 9.56
N ARG A 430 13.68 0.45 10.46
CA ARG A 430 14.36 -0.79 10.12
C ARG A 430 13.39 -1.86 9.61
N GLY A 431 12.29 -2.08 10.33
CA GLY A 431 11.26 -3.05 9.90
C GLY A 431 10.74 -2.74 8.50
N MET A 432 10.45 -1.47 8.19
CA MET A 432 10.00 -1.09 6.85
C MET A 432 11.04 -1.42 5.77
N LEU A 433 12.30 -1.08 5.98
CA LEU A 433 13.38 -1.32 5.01
C LEU A 433 13.67 -2.82 4.80
N ASP A 434 13.41 -3.64 5.82
CA ASP A 434 13.42 -5.10 5.72
C ASP A 434 12.22 -5.65 4.91
N GLY A 435 11.19 -4.83 4.67
CA GLY A 435 9.99 -5.16 3.88
C GLY A 435 8.71 -5.34 4.71
N GLU A 436 8.72 -4.97 5.99
CA GLU A 436 7.55 -5.08 6.87
C GLU A 436 6.55 -3.94 6.64
N VAL A 437 5.25 -4.26 6.79
CA VAL A 437 4.21 -3.25 6.95
C VAL A 437 4.15 -2.87 8.43
N VAL A 438 4.92 -1.85 8.77
CA VAL A 438 5.08 -1.38 10.15
C VAL A 438 3.84 -0.64 10.60
N ASP A 439 3.45 -0.94 11.84
CA ASP A 439 2.21 -0.50 12.46
C ASP A 439 0.93 -0.68 11.63
N GLY A 440 0.93 -1.68 10.73
CA GLY A 440 -0.17 -1.96 9.81
C GLY A 440 -0.47 -0.82 8.83
N ARG A 441 0.46 0.15 8.68
CA ARG A 441 0.13 1.43 8.07
C ARG A 441 1.29 2.16 7.38
N TYR A 442 2.52 1.71 7.58
CA TYR A 442 3.72 2.29 6.98
C TYR A 442 4.53 1.21 6.29
N TYR A 443 4.96 1.48 5.07
CA TYR A 443 5.86 0.60 4.35
C TYR A 443 6.61 1.41 3.28
N VAL A 444 7.73 0.86 2.84
CA VAL A 444 8.60 1.48 1.84
C VAL A 444 8.69 0.59 0.62
N ASN A 445 9.07 1.19 -0.50
CA ASN A 445 9.36 0.50 -1.75
C ASN A 445 10.43 1.31 -2.51
N TYR A 446 10.86 0.78 -3.63
CA TYR A 446 11.73 1.51 -4.55
C TYR A 446 11.44 1.11 -5.98
N PHE A 447 11.82 1.98 -6.90
CA PHE A 447 11.80 1.74 -8.32
C PHE A 447 12.95 2.48 -9.01
N LEU A 448 13.28 2.06 -10.23
CA LEU A 448 14.32 2.69 -11.04
C LEU A 448 13.73 3.77 -11.94
N THR A 449 14.51 4.80 -12.23
CA THR A 449 14.19 5.91 -13.12
C THR A 449 15.37 6.16 -14.06
N ALA A 450 15.25 7.15 -14.95
CA ALA A 450 16.38 7.60 -15.78
C ALA A 450 17.56 8.17 -14.99
N ASP A 451 17.31 8.68 -13.78
CA ASP A 451 18.32 9.36 -12.97
C ASP A 451 18.86 8.49 -11.82
N GLY A 452 18.36 7.25 -11.72
CA GLY A 452 18.80 6.23 -10.77
C GLY A 452 17.62 5.57 -10.05
N PHE A 453 17.54 5.74 -8.74
CA PHE A 453 16.51 5.14 -7.88
C PHE A 453 15.54 6.20 -7.35
N GLU A 454 14.30 5.78 -7.15
CA GLU A 454 13.32 6.52 -6.38
C GLU A 454 13.00 5.74 -5.10
N LEU A 455 13.09 6.42 -3.95
CA LEU A 455 12.79 5.85 -2.63
C LEU A 455 11.34 6.14 -2.28
N GLY A 456 10.46 5.14 -2.27
CA GLY A 456 9.05 5.32 -1.97
C GLY A 456 8.67 5.05 -0.51
N PHE A 457 7.73 5.82 0.01
CA PHE A 457 7.14 5.64 1.34
C PHE A 457 5.62 5.84 1.29
N THR A 458 4.88 4.79 1.66
CA THR A 458 3.42 4.84 1.79
C THR A 458 3.03 4.92 3.26
N TYR A 459 2.05 5.75 3.58
CA TYR A 459 1.56 5.96 4.94
C TYR A 459 0.05 6.02 5.03
N HIS A 460 -0.48 5.47 6.13
CA HIS A 460 -1.85 5.69 6.58
C HIS A 460 -1.81 6.08 8.06
N TYR A 461 -2.39 7.18 8.50
CA TYR A 461 -2.45 7.49 9.94
C TYR A 461 -3.64 8.38 10.31
N ASN A 462 -4.14 8.25 11.54
CA ASN A 462 -5.14 9.19 12.04
C ASN A 462 -4.46 10.48 12.51
N SER A 463 -4.80 11.59 11.87
CA SER A 463 -4.34 12.94 12.20
C SER A 463 -5.27 13.70 13.14
N GLY A 464 -6.46 13.15 13.43
CA GLY A 464 -7.46 13.77 14.29
C GLY A 464 -7.06 13.82 15.76
N GLU A 465 -7.57 14.82 16.48
CA GLU A 465 -7.52 14.88 17.94
C GLU A 465 -8.49 13.84 18.57
N GLU A 466 -8.41 13.60 19.89
CA GLU A 466 -9.29 12.65 20.58
C GLU A 466 -10.77 12.87 20.23
N GLY A 467 -11.35 11.90 19.52
CA GLY A 467 -12.76 11.92 19.09
C GLY A 467 -13.00 12.31 17.63
N GLU A 468 -11.95 12.66 16.87
CA GLU A 468 -12.00 12.87 15.42
C GLU A 468 -11.17 11.79 14.69
N THR A 469 -11.74 11.19 13.65
CA THR A 469 -11.07 10.19 12.81
C THR A 469 -10.76 10.81 11.45
N VAL A 470 -9.68 11.58 11.35
CA VAL A 470 -9.20 12.13 10.08
C VAL A 470 -8.02 11.28 9.62
N ILE A 471 -8.30 10.29 8.78
CA ILE A 471 -7.27 9.38 8.29
C ILE A 471 -6.53 10.05 7.11
N GLN A 472 -5.28 10.41 7.34
CA GLN A 472 -4.32 10.85 6.33
C GLN A 472 -3.74 9.63 5.64
N ARG A 473 -3.70 9.67 4.31
CA ARG A 473 -3.28 8.55 3.47
C ARG A 473 -2.61 9.08 2.23
N GLY A 474 -1.58 8.38 1.79
CA GLY A 474 -0.89 8.69 0.56
C GLY A 474 0.51 8.12 0.58
N TRP A 475 1.29 8.60 -0.37
CA TRP A 475 2.68 8.24 -0.52
C TRP A 475 3.51 9.50 -0.75
N MET A 476 4.81 9.36 -0.54
CA MET A 476 5.83 10.34 -0.89
C MET A 476 7.05 9.58 -1.39
N SER A 477 7.87 10.23 -2.18
CA SER A 477 9.12 9.63 -2.63
C SER A 477 10.30 10.60 -2.52
N ALA A 478 11.50 10.10 -2.74
CA ALA A 478 12.69 10.93 -2.88
C ALA A 478 13.67 10.34 -3.89
N PRO A 479 14.25 11.17 -4.78
CA PRO A 479 15.20 10.71 -5.78
C PRO A 479 16.58 10.42 -5.19
N CYS A 480 17.22 9.39 -5.73
CA CYS A 480 18.51 8.90 -5.29
C CYS A 480 19.36 8.48 -6.50
N TRP A 481 20.60 8.97 -6.61
CA TRP A 481 21.43 8.61 -7.74
C TRP A 481 22.08 7.23 -7.57
N ASP A 482 22.38 6.56 -8.69
CA ASP A 482 23.00 5.23 -8.67
C ASP A 482 24.29 5.18 -7.86
N ILE A 483 25.15 6.19 -8.01
CA ILE A 483 26.42 6.29 -7.27
C ILE A 483 26.21 6.29 -5.74
N GLU A 484 25.09 6.83 -5.28
CA GLU A 484 24.76 6.88 -3.85
C GLU A 484 24.30 5.50 -3.37
N MET A 485 23.49 4.80 -4.17
CA MET A 485 23.01 3.45 -3.87
C MET A 485 24.12 2.37 -3.99
N TYR A 486 25.04 2.50 -4.94
CA TYR A 486 26.20 1.61 -5.11
C TYR A 486 27.07 1.55 -3.84
N GLY A 487 27.11 2.61 -3.03
CA GLY A 487 27.81 2.59 -1.74
C GLY A 487 27.27 1.55 -0.76
N PHE A 488 26.04 1.08 -0.97
CA PHE A 488 25.34 0.14 -0.12
C PHE A 488 25.06 -1.20 -0.82
N SER A 489 25.46 -1.39 -2.08
CA SER A 489 25.17 -2.59 -2.88
C SER A 489 25.58 -3.87 -2.14
N ASN A 490 24.72 -4.88 -2.16
CA ASN A 490 25.07 -6.24 -1.75
C ASN A 490 25.52 -7.07 -2.98
N ASP A 491 25.74 -8.38 -2.81
CA ASP A 491 26.17 -9.28 -3.90
C ASP A 491 25.01 -9.70 -4.84
N SER A 492 23.93 -8.90 -4.94
CA SER A 492 22.77 -9.18 -5.78
C SER A 492 23.12 -9.05 -7.27
N ASP A 493 22.57 -9.96 -8.07
CA ASP A 493 22.68 -9.94 -9.52
C ASP A 493 21.93 -8.77 -10.16
N PHE A 494 21.03 -8.12 -9.40
CA PHE A 494 20.34 -6.89 -9.81
C PHE A 494 21.30 -5.82 -10.37
N TRP A 495 22.46 -5.65 -9.74
CA TRP A 495 23.43 -4.62 -10.13
C TRP A 495 24.07 -4.85 -11.49
N ASP A 496 24.09 -6.10 -11.96
CA ASP A 496 24.61 -6.47 -13.29
C ASP A 496 23.58 -6.20 -14.41
N LEU A 497 22.32 -5.93 -14.05
CA LEU A 497 21.22 -5.69 -15.00
C LEU A 497 20.98 -4.21 -15.32
N LEU A 498 21.68 -3.29 -14.64
CA LEU A 498 21.61 -1.85 -14.90
C LEU A 498 22.46 -1.49 -16.14
N GLU A 499 21.94 -0.60 -16.99
CA GLU A 499 22.53 -0.23 -18.31
C GLU A 499 23.23 1.13 -18.34
#